data_AF-A0A0R1QM85-F1
#
_entry.id   AF-A0A0R1QM85-F1
#
_cell.length_a   1.000
_cell.length_b   1.000
_cell.length_c   1.000
_cell.angle_alpha   90.00
_cell.angle_beta   90.00
_cell.angle_gamma   90.00
#
_symmetry.space_group_name_H-M   'P 1'
#
loop_
_entity.id
_entity.type
_entity.pdbx_description
1 polymer ?
#
loop_
_entity_poly.entity_id
_entity_poly.type
_entity_poly.pdbx_seq_one_letter_code
_entity_poly.pdbx_strand_id
1 'polypeptide(L)'
;MFLIGLTIFGGTTTVQAADNDYGIKIDGNFSDWADKKKTDIQSNDDRYNIKHEALLADGKNIYFYLNMSPNHGNGYKNLQPAGYELRVGDKLFWLTIQDPYNLQINEKRAVKIWAYEQDNTGGGVNEILPNAKAYISRVRNNDDPTINNGSTDKMEFEIPFSDLKAVSTTSQKVTMHNGNLGNQTLTTEGGSTGPVILAISGLAIAMFGIIKIPKISELRKSLHE
;
A
#
# COMPACT_ATOMS: atom_id res chain seq x y z
N MET A 1 25.89 11.75 -58.26
CA MET A 1 24.99 12.09 -57.14
C MET A 1 24.40 10.78 -56.64
N PHE A 2 24.98 10.22 -55.56
CA PHE A 2 24.55 8.95 -54.97
C PHE A 2 23.47 9.23 -53.92
N LEU A 3 22.30 8.61 -54.08
CA LEU A 3 21.19 8.68 -53.14
C LEU A 3 21.37 7.54 -52.13
N ILE A 4 21.73 7.87 -50.89
CA ILE A 4 21.80 6.90 -49.78
C ILE A 4 20.42 6.87 -49.12
N GLY A 5 19.72 5.74 -49.28
CA GLY A 5 18.46 5.48 -48.58
C GLY A 5 18.70 5.25 -47.09
N LEU A 6 18.07 6.06 -46.25
CA LEU A 6 18.05 5.90 -44.81
C LEU A 6 16.87 4.99 -44.43
N THR A 7 17.15 3.72 -44.16
CA THR A 7 16.15 2.79 -43.61
C THR A 7 16.01 3.03 -42.12
N ILE A 8 14.88 3.58 -41.69
CA ILE A 8 14.54 3.75 -40.28
C ILE A 8 13.94 2.43 -39.80
N PHE A 9 14.71 1.65 -39.04
CA PHE A 9 14.18 0.50 -38.29
C PHE A 9 13.42 1.02 -37.06
N GLY A 10 12.09 1.14 -37.18
CA GLY A 10 11.20 1.32 -36.04
C GLY A 10 10.97 -0.02 -35.34
N GLY A 11 11.93 -0.47 -34.53
CA GLY A 11 11.73 -1.60 -33.64
C GLY A 11 10.90 -1.17 -32.43
N THR A 12 9.64 -1.61 -32.34
CA THR A 12 8.91 -1.57 -31.06
C THR A 12 9.57 -2.53 -30.09
N THR A 13 10.25 -2.00 -29.08
CA THR A 13 10.67 -2.76 -27.92
C THR A 13 9.47 -2.98 -27.02
N THR A 14 8.84 -4.16 -27.10
CA THR A 14 8.05 -4.66 -25.99
C THR A 14 9.01 -5.01 -24.87
N VAL A 15 9.19 -4.11 -23.91
CA VAL A 15 9.88 -4.42 -22.66
C VAL A 15 8.96 -5.35 -21.88
N GLN A 16 9.29 -6.63 -21.87
CA GLN A 16 8.63 -7.60 -21.01
C GLN A 16 9.09 -7.28 -19.58
N ALA A 17 8.19 -6.73 -18.76
CA ALA A 17 8.45 -6.52 -17.34
C ALA A 17 8.86 -7.86 -16.73
N ALA A 18 10.06 -7.92 -16.14
CA ALA A 18 10.53 -9.12 -15.48
C ALA A 18 9.59 -9.44 -14.31
N ASP A 19 9.39 -10.73 -14.05
CA ASP A 19 8.63 -11.20 -12.89
C ASP A 19 9.41 -10.86 -11.62
N ASN A 20 8.85 -10.01 -10.75
CA ASN A 20 9.39 -9.69 -9.43
C ASN A 20 10.84 -9.19 -9.42
N ASP A 21 11.01 -7.96 -9.88
CA ASP A 21 12.32 -7.27 -9.92
C ASP A 21 12.95 -7.03 -8.53
N TYR A 22 12.23 -7.33 -7.45
CA TYR A 22 12.66 -7.06 -6.07
C TYR A 22 13.18 -8.30 -5.33
N GLY A 23 13.00 -9.50 -5.90
CA GLY A 23 13.38 -10.77 -5.27
C GLY A 23 12.53 -11.14 -4.04
N ILE A 24 11.32 -10.58 -3.92
CA ILE A 24 10.44 -10.74 -2.75
C ILE A 24 9.65 -12.04 -2.83
N LYS A 25 9.59 -12.83 -1.77
CA LYS A 25 8.80 -14.06 -1.69
C LYS A 25 7.83 -13.98 -0.52
N ILE A 26 6.54 -14.02 -0.83
CA ILE A 26 5.48 -14.01 0.19
C ILE A 26 5.35 -15.39 0.82
N ASP A 27 6.12 -15.65 1.88
CA ASP A 27 6.25 -16.97 2.54
C ASP A 27 6.29 -16.92 4.08
N GLY A 28 6.12 -15.73 4.65
CA GLY A 28 6.20 -15.43 6.07
C GLY A 28 7.62 -15.34 6.62
N ASN A 29 8.65 -15.42 5.77
CA ASN A 29 10.04 -15.17 6.11
C ASN A 29 10.45 -13.80 5.55
N PHE A 30 10.66 -12.82 6.43
CA PHE A 30 10.79 -11.42 6.03
C PHE A 30 12.22 -10.96 5.69
N SER A 31 13.13 -11.88 5.37
CA SER A 31 14.55 -11.55 5.17
C SER A 31 14.84 -10.83 3.85
N ASP A 32 14.03 -11.12 2.83
CA ASP A 32 14.01 -10.48 1.51
C ASP A 32 13.61 -8.99 1.55
N TRP A 33 12.97 -8.56 2.64
CA TRP A 33 12.66 -7.16 2.91
C TRP A 33 13.79 -6.39 3.58
N ALA A 34 14.88 -7.03 4.03
CA ALA A 34 15.88 -6.41 4.90
C ALA A 34 16.55 -5.17 4.28
N ASP A 35 16.91 -5.25 3.01
CA ASP A 35 17.56 -4.21 2.19
C ASP A 35 16.56 -3.19 1.61
N LYS A 36 15.26 -3.45 1.71
CA LYS A 36 14.22 -2.56 1.18
C LYS A 36 14.03 -1.37 2.12
N LYS A 37 13.96 -0.16 1.54
CA LYS A 37 13.72 1.07 2.30
C LYS A 37 12.35 1.00 2.98
N LYS A 38 12.33 1.25 4.29
CA LYS A 38 11.13 1.28 5.11
C LYS A 38 10.83 2.72 5.51
N THR A 39 9.55 2.99 5.76
CA THR A 39 9.06 4.26 6.26
C THR A 39 8.52 4.05 7.66
N ASP A 40 8.86 4.97 8.57
CA ASP A 40 8.30 5.01 9.90
C ASP A 40 6.87 5.54 9.81
N ILE A 41 5.93 4.73 10.29
CA ILE A 41 4.50 5.08 10.36
C ILE A 41 4.14 5.28 11.82
N GLN A 42 3.59 6.44 12.13
CA GLN A 42 3.22 6.83 13.48
C GLN A 42 2.18 7.96 13.44
N SER A 43 1.34 8.00 14.46
CA SER A 43 0.50 9.17 14.75
C SER A 43 1.37 10.36 15.18
N ASN A 44 0.83 11.58 15.05
CA ASN A 44 1.55 12.79 15.48
C ASN A 44 1.99 12.67 16.94
N ASP A 45 3.25 13.02 17.20
CA ASP A 45 3.91 12.99 18.51
C ASP A 45 4.03 11.61 19.20
N ASP A 46 3.51 10.53 18.60
CA ASP A 46 3.73 9.17 19.10
C ASP A 46 5.08 8.63 18.64
N ARG A 47 6.04 8.60 19.57
CA ARG A 47 7.38 8.04 19.34
C ARG A 47 7.54 6.61 19.84
N TYR A 48 6.49 6.03 20.42
CA TYR A 48 6.54 4.68 21.00
C TYR A 48 5.92 3.66 20.05
N ASN A 49 4.76 3.96 19.47
CA ASN A 49 4.06 3.03 18.57
C ASN A 49 4.47 3.22 17.11
N ILE A 50 5.77 3.28 16.83
CA ILE A 50 6.30 3.33 15.47
C ILE A 50 6.02 1.99 14.76
N LYS A 51 5.69 2.04 13.47
CA LYS A 51 5.61 0.90 12.56
C LYS A 51 6.64 1.07 11.47
N HIS A 52 7.12 -0.03 10.90
CA HIS A 52 7.88 0.04 9.64
C HIS A 52 7.03 -0.52 8.51
N GLU A 53 6.81 0.27 7.48
CA GLU A 53 6.14 -0.18 6.26
C GLU A 53 7.03 -0.01 5.03
N ALA A 54 6.85 -0.86 4.03
CA ALA A 54 7.42 -0.68 2.70
C ALA A 54 6.36 -1.01 1.64
N LEU A 55 6.39 -0.28 0.53
CA LEU A 55 5.48 -0.44 -0.60
C LEU A 55 6.30 -0.40 -1.89
N LEU A 56 6.16 -1.45 -2.68
CA LEU A 56 6.85 -1.61 -3.96
C LEU A 56 5.82 -2.07 -5.01
N ALA A 57 6.10 -1.82 -6.27
CA ALA A 57 5.26 -2.31 -7.35
C ALA A 57 6.11 -2.53 -8.60
N ASP A 58 5.89 -3.63 -9.30
CA ASP A 58 6.50 -3.91 -10.60
C ASP A 58 5.43 -3.87 -11.70
N GLY A 59 5.70 -4.46 -12.86
CA GLY A 59 4.73 -4.52 -13.96
C GLY A 59 3.52 -5.43 -13.70
N LYS A 60 3.50 -6.24 -12.64
CA LYS A 60 2.52 -7.31 -12.41
C LYS A 60 1.87 -7.25 -11.03
N ASN A 61 2.64 -6.90 -10.00
CA ASN A 61 2.23 -7.02 -8.62
C ASN A 61 2.56 -5.76 -7.81
N ILE A 62 1.78 -5.56 -6.77
CA ILE A 62 2.03 -4.62 -5.68
C ILE A 62 2.52 -5.45 -4.50
N TYR A 63 3.64 -5.06 -3.89
CA TYR A 63 4.22 -5.71 -2.72
C TYR A 63 4.15 -4.78 -1.51
N PHE A 64 3.76 -5.31 -0.37
CA PHE A 64 3.69 -4.56 0.87
C PHE A 64 4.31 -5.33 2.03
N TYR A 65 4.94 -4.58 2.93
CA TYR A 65 5.51 -5.06 4.18
C TYR A 65 5.03 -4.18 5.33
N LEU A 66 4.78 -4.81 6.48
CA LEU A 66 4.48 -4.16 7.74
C LEU A 66 5.17 -4.88 8.91
N ASN A 67 5.72 -4.09 9.83
CA ASN A 67 6.13 -4.51 11.16
C ASN A 67 5.49 -3.59 12.21
N MET A 68 4.67 -4.16 13.10
CA MET A 68 3.82 -3.42 14.02
C MET A 68 4.55 -2.77 15.21
N SER A 69 5.73 -3.25 15.57
CA SER A 69 6.50 -2.69 16.69
C SER A 69 7.95 -3.06 16.49
N PRO A 70 8.65 -2.41 15.52
CA PRO A 70 10.03 -2.73 15.17
C PRO A 70 11.00 -2.33 16.28
N ASN A 71 10.72 -1.30 17.06
CA ASN A 71 11.68 -0.77 18.03
C ASN A 71 11.51 -1.32 19.44
N HIS A 72 10.29 -1.75 19.81
CA HIS A 72 9.96 -2.07 21.21
C HIS A 72 9.41 -3.48 21.43
N GLY A 73 8.78 -4.10 20.41
CA GLY A 73 8.06 -5.36 20.63
C GLY A 73 6.92 -5.25 21.66
N ASN A 74 6.40 -4.04 21.88
CA ASN A 74 5.35 -3.75 22.84
C ASN A 74 4.44 -2.62 22.34
N GLY A 75 3.43 -2.26 23.14
CA GLY A 75 2.42 -1.26 22.77
C GLY A 75 1.49 -1.82 21.70
N TYR A 76 1.27 -1.05 20.64
CA TYR A 76 0.46 -1.46 19.50
C TYR A 76 1.23 -2.40 18.56
N LYS A 77 1.42 -3.63 19.05
CA LYS A 77 2.23 -4.68 18.41
C LYS A 77 1.44 -5.76 17.65
N ASN A 78 0.13 -5.83 17.87
CA ASN A 78 -0.74 -6.80 17.22
C ASN A 78 -1.16 -6.26 15.85
N LEU A 79 -1.34 -7.15 14.87
CA LEU A 79 -1.71 -6.77 13.51
C LEU A 79 -3.01 -5.96 13.49
N GLN A 80 -2.99 -4.82 12.79
CA GLN A 80 -4.20 -4.11 12.42
C GLN A 80 -4.84 -4.82 11.22
N PRO A 81 -6.07 -5.38 11.33
CA PRO A 81 -6.62 -6.24 10.30
C PRO A 81 -7.21 -5.49 9.10
N ALA A 82 -7.59 -4.22 9.27
CA ALA A 82 -8.35 -3.46 8.29
C ALA A 82 -7.96 -1.98 8.27
N GLY A 83 -8.54 -1.23 7.33
CA GLY A 83 -8.30 0.21 7.17
C GLY A 83 -7.13 0.56 6.26
N TYR A 84 -6.63 -0.41 5.49
CA TYR A 84 -5.60 -0.19 4.48
C TYR A 84 -6.26 0.36 3.21
N GLU A 85 -5.96 1.61 2.90
CA GLU A 85 -6.37 2.34 1.70
C GLU A 85 -5.30 2.20 0.63
N LEU A 86 -5.50 1.25 -0.29
CA LEU A 86 -4.66 1.06 -1.46
C LEU A 86 -5.23 1.89 -2.62
N ARG A 87 -4.47 2.85 -3.15
CA ARG A 87 -4.80 3.52 -4.40
C ARG A 87 -3.93 3.02 -5.54
N VAL A 88 -4.56 2.76 -6.68
CA VAL A 88 -3.92 2.36 -7.92
C VAL A 88 -4.45 3.24 -9.03
N GLY A 89 -3.68 4.27 -9.42
CA GLY A 89 -4.21 5.36 -10.23
C GLY A 89 -5.39 6.03 -9.53
N ASP A 90 -6.53 6.10 -10.22
CA ASP A 90 -7.75 6.73 -9.71
C ASP A 90 -8.64 5.80 -8.86
N LYS A 91 -8.32 4.50 -8.81
CA LYS A 91 -9.09 3.53 -8.03
C LYS A 91 -8.60 3.49 -6.58
N LEU A 92 -9.54 3.44 -5.64
CA LEU A 92 -9.28 3.25 -4.22
C LEU A 92 -9.86 1.91 -3.77
N PHE A 93 -9.06 1.11 -3.09
CA PHE A 93 -9.43 -0.17 -2.51
C PHE A 93 -9.21 -0.17 -1.01
N TRP A 94 -10.22 -0.61 -0.26
CA TRP A 94 -10.12 -0.91 1.16
C TRP A 94 -9.75 -2.38 1.34
N LEU A 95 -8.58 -2.64 1.90
CA LEU A 95 -8.12 -4.01 2.14
C LEU A 95 -8.39 -4.45 3.59
N THR A 96 -8.82 -5.70 3.72
CA THR A 96 -9.04 -6.37 5.00
C THR A 96 -8.38 -7.74 5.00
N ILE A 97 -7.51 -7.97 5.98
CA ILE A 97 -6.88 -9.26 6.23
C ILE A 97 -7.90 -10.18 6.91
N GLN A 98 -8.11 -11.36 6.33
CA GLN A 98 -9.06 -12.35 6.84
C GLN A 98 -8.41 -13.24 7.89
N ASP A 99 -9.13 -13.49 8.98
CA ASP A 99 -8.74 -14.34 10.11
C ASP A 99 -7.33 -14.10 10.71
N PRO A 100 -6.91 -12.84 10.99
CA PRO A 100 -5.55 -12.55 11.42
C PRO A 100 -5.27 -12.83 12.91
N TYR A 101 -6.25 -13.33 13.64
CA TYR A 101 -6.22 -13.37 15.10
C TYR A 101 -5.54 -14.65 15.66
N ASN A 102 -5.25 -14.60 16.97
CA ASN A 102 -4.75 -15.73 17.77
C ASN A 102 -3.39 -16.29 17.32
N LEU A 103 -2.55 -15.46 16.69
CA LEU A 103 -1.21 -15.84 16.25
C LEU A 103 -0.27 -16.05 17.45
N GLN A 104 0.35 -17.23 17.51
CA GLN A 104 1.32 -17.58 18.55
C GLN A 104 2.73 -17.07 18.21
N ILE A 105 3.57 -16.90 19.23
CA ILE A 105 4.97 -16.49 19.01
C ILE A 105 5.69 -17.54 18.15
N ASN A 106 6.41 -17.05 17.15
CA ASN A 106 7.09 -17.81 16.09
C ASN A 106 6.16 -18.56 15.13
N GLU A 107 4.85 -18.32 15.20
CA GLU A 107 3.91 -18.80 14.20
C GLU A 107 4.00 -17.90 12.95
N LYS A 108 3.89 -18.54 11.78
CA LYS A 108 3.57 -17.88 10.52
C LYS A 108 2.34 -18.53 9.91
N ARG A 109 1.48 -17.72 9.30
CA ARG A 109 0.20 -18.17 8.76
C ARG A 109 -0.08 -17.49 7.43
N ALA A 110 -0.44 -18.29 6.43
CA ALA A 110 -1.01 -17.78 5.19
C ALA A 110 -2.40 -17.22 5.48
N VAL A 111 -2.69 -16.02 5.00
CA VAL A 111 -3.99 -15.36 5.16
C VAL A 111 -4.51 -14.91 3.81
N LYS A 112 -5.80 -14.56 3.78
CA LYS A 112 -6.46 -14.03 2.58
C LYS A 112 -6.67 -12.54 2.72
N ILE A 113 -6.67 -11.84 1.58
CA ILE A 113 -7.00 -10.42 1.51
C ILE A 113 -8.35 -10.28 0.84
N TRP A 114 -9.28 -9.65 1.54
CA TRP A 114 -10.51 -9.14 0.94
C TRP A 114 -10.31 -7.68 0.55
N ALA A 115 -10.80 -7.31 -0.63
CA ALA A 115 -10.73 -5.95 -1.12
C ALA A 115 -12.13 -5.46 -1.51
N TYR A 116 -12.38 -4.20 -1.17
CA TYR A 116 -13.54 -3.46 -1.64
C TYR A 116 -13.09 -2.20 -2.36
N GLU A 117 -13.41 -2.12 -3.65
CA GLU A 117 -13.24 -0.91 -4.44
C GLU A 117 -14.28 0.12 -4.03
N GLN A 118 -13.82 1.31 -3.60
CA GLN A 118 -14.69 2.44 -3.36
C GLN A 118 -15.05 3.09 -4.69
N ASP A 119 -16.26 2.78 -5.18
CA ASP A 119 -16.90 3.51 -6.28
C ASP A 119 -18.36 3.87 -5.95
N ASN A 120 -19.01 4.64 -6.81
CA ASN A 120 -20.39 5.10 -6.61
C ASN A 120 -21.45 4.01 -6.89
N THR A 121 -21.04 2.79 -7.25
CA THR A 121 -21.89 1.71 -7.76
C THR A 121 -21.73 0.37 -7.03
N GLY A 122 -20.89 0.28 -6.00
CA GLY A 122 -20.71 -0.94 -5.20
C GLY A 122 -19.40 -1.71 -5.45
N GLY A 123 -18.46 -1.12 -6.18
CA GLY A 123 -17.11 -1.62 -6.44
C GLY A 123 -17.04 -2.60 -7.61
N GLY A 124 -16.16 -2.36 -8.57
CA GLY A 124 -15.75 -3.38 -9.54
C GLY A 124 -15.08 -4.59 -8.87
N VAL A 125 -14.56 -4.42 -7.65
CA VAL A 125 -13.97 -5.46 -6.80
C VAL A 125 -14.63 -5.41 -5.42
N ASN A 126 -15.16 -6.53 -4.96
CA ASN A 126 -15.79 -6.69 -3.65
C ASN A 126 -15.70 -8.17 -3.22
N GLU A 127 -14.48 -8.67 -3.09
CA GLU A 127 -14.21 -10.10 -3.02
C GLU A 127 -12.87 -10.40 -2.33
N ILE A 128 -12.68 -11.67 -1.97
CA ILE A 128 -11.34 -12.17 -1.65
C ILE A 128 -10.51 -12.17 -2.94
N LEU A 129 -9.36 -11.52 -2.91
CA LEU A 129 -8.44 -11.46 -4.04
C LEU A 129 -7.89 -12.87 -4.32
N PRO A 130 -8.20 -13.49 -5.47
CA PRO A 130 -7.98 -14.92 -5.68
C PRO A 130 -6.52 -15.31 -5.88
N ASN A 131 -5.69 -14.41 -6.41
CA ASN A 131 -4.28 -14.65 -6.73
C ASN A 131 -3.33 -13.88 -5.81
N ALA A 132 -3.85 -13.03 -4.92
CA ALA A 132 -3.04 -12.40 -3.88
C ALA A 132 -2.46 -13.45 -2.94
N LYS A 133 -1.19 -13.27 -2.55
CA LYS A 133 -0.56 -14.05 -1.49
C LYS A 133 -0.31 -13.14 -0.30
N ALA A 134 -0.56 -13.63 0.90
CA ALA A 134 -0.31 -12.88 2.11
C ALA A 134 0.10 -13.82 3.25
N TYR A 135 1.07 -13.36 4.04
CA TYR A 135 1.51 -14.04 5.25
C TYR A 135 1.57 -13.08 6.41
N ILE A 136 1.21 -13.59 7.59
CA ILE A 136 1.40 -12.91 8.86
C ILE A 136 2.30 -13.77 9.74
N SER A 137 3.09 -13.13 10.61
CA SER A 137 3.90 -13.82 11.59
C SER A 137 3.98 -13.02 12.88
N ARG A 138 4.04 -13.71 14.01
CA ARG A 138 4.40 -13.08 15.29
C ARG A 138 5.79 -13.51 15.65
N VAL A 139 6.71 -12.55 15.79
CA VAL A 139 8.09 -12.84 16.14
C VAL A 139 8.45 -12.20 17.47
N ARG A 140 9.44 -12.77 18.17
CA ARG A 140 10.07 -12.07 19.29
C ARG A 140 10.73 -10.80 18.79
N ASN A 141 10.62 -9.74 19.58
CA ASN A 141 11.36 -8.52 19.37
C ASN A 141 11.93 -8.08 20.73
N ASN A 142 13.25 -8.03 20.82
CA ASN A 142 13.99 -7.64 22.01
C ASN A 142 14.89 -6.44 21.73
N ASP A 143 14.57 -5.63 20.71
CA ASP A 143 15.35 -4.45 20.33
C ASP A 143 15.34 -3.39 21.45
N ASP A 144 14.27 -3.35 22.25
CA ASP A 144 14.21 -2.59 23.50
C ASP A 144 14.59 -3.47 24.70
N PRO A 145 15.75 -3.26 25.33
CA PRO A 145 16.23 -4.08 26.44
C PRO A 145 15.41 -3.92 27.73
N THR A 146 14.55 -2.89 27.80
CA THR A 146 13.67 -2.67 28.96
C THR A 146 12.41 -3.54 28.90
N ILE A 147 12.11 -4.14 27.74
CA ILE A 147 10.94 -4.96 27.53
C ILE A 147 11.30 -6.44 27.66
N ASN A 148 10.85 -7.04 28.77
CA ASN A 148 10.87 -8.49 28.90
C ASN A 148 9.81 -9.10 27.97
N ASN A 149 10.20 -10.09 27.18
CA ASN A 149 9.30 -10.86 26.34
C ASN A 149 8.58 -10.06 25.24
N GLY A 150 9.22 -9.06 24.64
CA GLY A 150 8.68 -8.31 23.52
C GLY A 150 8.35 -9.20 22.30
N SER A 151 7.34 -8.79 21.54
CA SER A 151 6.91 -9.44 20.31
C SER A 151 6.31 -8.43 19.34
N THR A 152 6.33 -8.73 18.06
CA THR A 152 5.71 -7.90 17.03
C THR A 152 5.05 -8.78 15.97
N ASP A 153 3.88 -8.37 15.52
CA ASP A 153 3.27 -8.94 14.32
C ASP A 153 3.90 -8.29 13.08
N LYS A 154 4.21 -9.13 12.11
CA LYS A 154 4.68 -8.75 10.78
C LYS A 154 3.68 -9.26 9.76
N MET A 155 3.54 -8.51 8.68
CA MET A 155 2.71 -8.88 7.54
C MET A 155 3.43 -8.56 6.25
N GLU A 156 3.24 -9.42 5.26
CA GLU A 156 3.62 -9.17 3.90
C GLU A 156 2.52 -9.65 2.96
N PHE A 157 2.39 -8.99 1.81
CA PHE A 157 1.56 -9.50 0.74
C PHE A 157 2.06 -9.07 -0.64
N GLU A 158 1.63 -9.84 -1.63
CA GLU A 158 1.63 -9.45 -3.04
C GLU A 158 0.20 -9.48 -3.57
N ILE A 159 -0.19 -8.43 -4.29
CA ILE A 159 -1.47 -8.34 -4.97
C ILE A 159 -1.21 -8.13 -6.46
N PRO A 160 -1.63 -9.07 -7.32
CA PRO A 160 -1.63 -8.86 -8.77
C PRO A 160 -2.57 -7.72 -9.16
N PHE A 161 -2.16 -6.83 -10.06
CA PHE A 161 -3.03 -5.77 -10.57
C PHE A 161 -4.32 -6.31 -11.21
N SER A 162 -4.25 -7.52 -11.78
CA SER A 162 -5.40 -8.23 -12.35
C SER A 162 -6.52 -8.49 -11.34
N ASP A 163 -6.17 -8.81 -10.09
CA ASP A 163 -7.15 -9.08 -9.03
C ASP A 163 -7.92 -7.82 -8.65
N LEU A 164 -7.27 -6.66 -8.81
CA LEU A 164 -7.86 -5.35 -8.58
C LEU A 164 -8.61 -4.82 -9.82
N LYS A 165 -8.63 -5.58 -10.93
CA LYS A 165 -9.16 -5.13 -12.23
C LYS A 165 -8.55 -3.77 -12.63
N ALA A 166 -7.28 -3.57 -12.28
CA ALA A 166 -6.50 -2.38 -12.55
C ALA A 166 -5.47 -2.70 -13.65
N VAL A 167 -5.23 -1.73 -14.53
CA VAL A 167 -4.20 -1.86 -15.57
C VAL A 167 -2.87 -1.40 -14.98
N SER A 168 -1.92 -2.30 -14.85
CA SER A 168 -0.54 -1.97 -14.56
C SER A 168 0.06 -1.15 -15.70
N THR A 169 0.55 0.05 -15.40
CA THR A 169 1.31 0.87 -16.35
C THR A 169 2.56 1.38 -15.66
N THR A 170 3.65 1.56 -16.40
CA THR A 170 4.98 1.95 -15.89
C THR A 170 5.06 3.30 -15.17
N SER A 171 3.96 4.06 -15.14
CA SER A 171 3.86 5.38 -14.52
C SER A 171 2.67 5.48 -13.56
N GLN A 172 2.01 4.36 -13.25
CA GLN A 172 0.86 4.39 -12.36
C GLN A 172 1.32 4.59 -10.92
N LYS A 173 0.86 5.68 -10.31
CA LYS A 173 1.06 5.92 -8.88
C LYS A 173 0.28 4.88 -8.09
N VAL A 174 0.98 4.19 -7.20
CA VAL A 174 0.42 3.27 -6.21
C VAL A 174 0.67 3.86 -4.83
N THR A 175 -0.36 3.98 -4.01
CA THR A 175 -0.22 4.48 -2.63
C THR A 175 -0.87 3.57 -1.62
N MET A 176 -0.29 3.50 -0.42
CA MET A 176 -0.88 2.80 0.72
C MET A 176 -0.97 3.75 1.90
N HIS A 177 -2.13 3.78 2.56
CA HIS A 177 -2.34 4.51 3.81
C HIS A 177 -3.15 3.66 4.79
N ASN A 178 -2.87 3.78 6.08
CA ASN A 178 -3.76 3.26 7.12
C ASN A 178 -3.79 4.23 8.30
N GLY A 179 -4.86 5.01 8.41
CA GLY A 179 -5.00 6.04 9.44
C GLY A 179 -5.02 5.51 10.88
N ASN A 180 -5.23 4.20 11.09
CA ASN A 180 -5.11 3.59 12.42
C ASN A 180 -3.65 3.40 12.84
N LEU A 181 -2.73 3.31 11.88
CA LEU A 181 -1.30 3.06 12.11
C LEU A 181 -0.50 4.35 12.18
N GLY A 182 -0.91 5.37 11.43
CA GLY A 182 -0.30 6.69 11.44
C GLY A 182 -0.75 7.57 10.28
N ASN A 183 -0.15 8.75 10.20
CA ASN A 183 -0.58 9.80 9.26
C ASN A 183 0.16 9.77 7.92
N GLN A 184 1.11 8.85 7.74
CA GLN A 184 1.96 8.75 6.57
C GLN A 184 1.24 7.99 5.46
N THR A 185 1.56 8.34 4.21
CA THR A 185 1.14 7.63 3.01
C THR A 185 2.37 7.16 2.26
N LEU A 186 2.48 5.85 2.03
CA LEU A 186 3.52 5.29 1.17
C LEU A 186 3.13 5.52 -0.29
N THR A 187 4.11 5.82 -1.13
CA THR A 187 3.92 6.04 -2.56
C THR A 187 5.01 5.32 -3.33
N THR A 188 4.63 4.62 -4.41
CA THR A 188 5.53 4.06 -5.40
C THR A 188 4.93 4.22 -6.80
N GLU A 189 5.72 3.96 -7.84
CA GLU A 189 5.28 3.94 -9.23
C GLU A 189 5.38 2.51 -9.76
N GLY A 190 4.26 1.95 -10.23
CA GLY A 190 4.22 0.61 -10.81
C GLY A 190 5.09 0.58 -12.05
N GLY A 191 6.23 -0.12 -12.02
CA GLY A 191 7.14 -0.26 -13.16
C GLY A 191 8.47 0.50 -13.08
N SER A 192 8.74 1.24 -12.00
CA SER A 192 10.09 1.78 -11.78
C SER A 192 11.00 0.71 -11.16
N THR A 193 11.90 0.16 -11.98
CA THR A 193 12.99 -0.73 -11.54
C THR A 193 14.18 0.03 -10.93
N GLY A 194 14.02 1.32 -10.62
CA GLY A 194 15.03 2.18 -9.99
C GLY A 194 14.51 2.86 -8.72
N PRO A 195 15.40 3.39 -7.86
CA PRO A 195 15.04 3.98 -6.58
C PRO A 195 14.14 5.21 -6.80
N VAL A 196 12.83 5.02 -6.67
CA VAL A 196 11.87 6.13 -6.70
C VAL A 196 12.06 6.94 -5.42
N ILE A 197 12.29 8.24 -5.59
CA ILE A 197 12.32 9.21 -4.50
C ILE A 197 10.92 9.26 -3.89
N LEU A 198 10.79 8.69 -2.69
CA LEU A 198 9.59 8.77 -1.86
C LEU A 198 9.25 10.23 -1.56
N ALA A 199 8.18 10.74 -2.17
CA ALA A 199 7.53 11.95 -1.68
C ALA A 199 6.63 11.57 -0.49
N ILE A 200 7.10 11.86 0.73
CA ILE A 200 6.29 11.77 1.94
C ILE A 200 5.32 12.95 1.91
N SER A 201 4.08 12.72 1.52
CA SER A 201 3.01 13.70 1.73
C SER A 201 2.29 13.38 3.03
N GLY A 202 2.55 14.15 4.09
CA GLY A 202 1.74 14.16 5.30
C GLY A 202 0.40 14.88 5.05
N LEU A 203 -0.42 14.35 4.14
CA LEU A 203 -1.68 14.99 3.76
C LEU A 203 -2.84 14.26 4.43
N ALA A 204 -3.40 14.87 5.48
CA ALA A 204 -4.69 14.49 6.02
C ALA A 204 -5.77 14.85 4.98
N ILE A 205 -6.23 13.88 4.18
CA ILE A 205 -7.36 14.10 3.28
C ILE A 205 -8.64 13.87 4.08
N ALA A 206 -9.20 14.97 4.62
CA ALA A 206 -10.61 14.99 4.99
C ALA A 206 -11.43 14.80 3.70
N MET A 207 -12.00 13.62 3.50
CA MET A 207 -12.96 13.40 2.41
C MET A 207 -14.18 14.29 2.65
N PHE A 208 -14.26 15.40 1.90
CA PHE A 208 -15.44 16.23 1.76
C PHE A 208 -16.58 15.39 1.14
N GLY A 209 -17.36 14.75 2.00
CA GLY A 209 -18.65 14.17 1.66
C GLY A 209 -19.77 15.05 2.20
N ILE A 210 -20.23 16.02 1.38
CA ILE A 210 -21.64 16.33 1.06
C ILE A 210 -21.72 17.75 0.48
N ILE A 211 -22.06 17.74 -0.80
CA ILE A 211 -22.48 18.87 -1.64
C ILE A 211 -23.73 19.54 -1.05
N LYS A 212 -23.77 20.88 -1.00
CA LYS A 212 -24.96 21.70 -1.33
C LYS A 212 -24.62 23.19 -1.48
N ILE A 213 -24.37 23.61 -2.72
CA ILE A 213 -24.61 24.97 -3.24
C ILE A 213 -25.29 24.74 -4.62
N PRO A 214 -26.28 25.52 -5.10
CA PRO A 214 -26.79 26.84 -4.66
C PRO A 214 -28.34 26.97 -4.56
N LYS A 215 -28.83 28.09 -4.00
CA LYS A 215 -30.00 28.79 -4.55
C LYS A 215 -29.72 30.30 -4.65
N ILE A 216 -29.56 30.77 -5.88
CA ILE A 216 -29.40 32.17 -6.33
C ILE A 216 -30.74 32.94 -6.21
N SER A 217 -31.56 32.68 -5.19
CA SER A 217 -32.85 33.38 -4.99
C SER A 217 -32.77 34.53 -4.00
N GLU A 218 -31.66 34.68 -3.27
CA GLU A 218 -31.47 35.77 -2.29
C GLU A 218 -30.91 37.05 -2.94
N LEU A 219 -30.32 36.97 -4.13
CA LEU A 219 -29.79 38.13 -4.89
C LEU A 219 -30.87 39.02 -5.52
N ARG A 220 -32.16 38.71 -5.33
CA ARG A 220 -33.28 39.52 -5.84
C ARG A 220 -33.94 40.41 -4.77
N LYS A 221 -33.45 40.39 -3.52
CA LYS A 221 -33.96 41.25 -2.43
C LYS A 221 -33.19 42.54 -2.22
N SER A 222 -32.02 42.74 -2.85
CA SER A 222 -31.23 43.97 -2.70
C SER A 222 -31.44 44.99 -3.83
N LEU A 223 -32.52 44.88 -4.61
CA LEU A 223 -32.88 45.83 -5.67
C LEU A 223 -34.20 46.57 -5.39
N HIS A 224 -34.72 46.48 -4.17
CA HIS A 224 -35.90 47.23 -3.70
C HIS A 224 -35.75 47.70 -2.24
N GLU A 225 -34.60 48.29 -1.93
CA GLU A 225 -34.48 49.31 -0.88
C GLU A 225 -33.74 50.52 -1.44
#